data_AF-E4YSX0-F1
#
_entry.id   AF-E4YSX0-F1
#
_cell.length_a   1.000
_cell.length_b   1.000
_cell.length_c   1.000
_cell.angle_alpha   90.00
_cell.angle_beta   90.00
_cell.angle_gamma   90.00
#
_symmetry.space_group_name_H-M   'P 1'
#
loop_
_entity.id
_entity.type
_entity.pdbx_description
1 polymer ?
#
loop_
_entity_poly.entity_id
_entity_poly.type
_entity_poly.pdbx_seq_one_letter_code
_entity_poly.pdbx_strand_id
1 'polypeptide(L)'
;MKISALSMNNTALDAGITSFQFYEQGNGTKVPIVPMSDFGNYKFQLLLDGTVAPYRAPYVFQTSSLVFKQKSKFAEWWYPYLRKDIDFVELDEKAENIEEKIEWALENDEIAEWIAQNGFELTKELLKPENVYCHYLQAFEQYSELMDYEPIVSDEFQLVNKDPEVTVHNCNCELEKNLRDEL
;
A
#
# COMPACT_ATOMS: atom_id res chain seq x y z
N MET A 1 -19.25 -1.07 2.42
CA MET A 1 -20.43 -0.80 3.28
C MET A 1 -20.57 -1.78 4.43
N LYS A 2 -20.46 -3.11 4.21
CA LYS A 2 -20.61 -4.13 5.28
C LYS A 2 -19.72 -3.87 6.51
N ILE A 3 -18.43 -3.61 6.32
CA ILE A 3 -17.48 -3.37 7.43
C ILE A 3 -17.85 -2.13 8.28
N SER A 4 -18.33 -1.06 7.65
CA SER A 4 -18.78 0.12 8.41
C SER A 4 -20.07 -0.15 9.20
N ALA A 5 -21.00 -0.93 8.64
CA ALA A 5 -22.18 -1.38 9.39
C ALA A 5 -21.79 -2.33 10.54
N LEU A 6 -20.80 -3.19 10.32
CA LEU A 6 -20.28 -4.11 11.32
C LEU A 6 -19.68 -3.38 12.53
N SER A 7 -18.91 -2.31 12.27
CA SER A 7 -18.30 -1.46 13.31
C SER A 7 -19.33 -0.89 14.30
N MET A 8 -20.60 -0.69 13.88
CA MET A 8 -21.64 -0.20 14.79
C MET A 8 -21.93 -1.13 15.98
N ASN A 9 -21.66 -2.43 15.84
CA ASN A 9 -21.94 -3.44 16.87
C ASN A 9 -20.69 -4.22 17.31
N ASN A 10 -19.50 -3.84 16.83
CA ASN A 10 -18.25 -4.54 17.12
C ASN A 10 -17.22 -3.54 17.69
N THR A 11 -16.97 -3.61 18.99
CA THR A 11 -16.05 -2.67 19.68
C THR A 11 -14.58 -2.87 19.32
N ALA A 12 -14.22 -3.97 18.67
CA ALA A 12 -12.87 -4.20 18.18
C ALA A 12 -12.62 -3.54 16.80
N LEU A 13 -13.66 -2.97 16.18
CA LEU A 13 -13.58 -2.35 14.86
C LEU A 13 -14.09 -0.92 14.89
N ASP A 14 -13.22 0.04 14.58
CA ASP A 14 -13.56 1.45 14.35
C ASP A 14 -13.44 1.76 12.85
N ALA A 15 -14.55 1.62 12.11
CA ALA A 15 -14.58 1.78 10.66
C ALA A 15 -15.80 2.57 10.19
N GLY A 16 -15.54 3.67 9.48
CA GLY A 16 -16.57 4.53 8.89
C GLY A 16 -16.24 4.92 7.45
N ILE A 17 -17.23 5.52 6.79
CA ILE A 17 -17.12 6.05 5.43
C ILE A 17 -16.89 7.56 5.53
N THR A 18 -15.75 8.03 5.03
CA THR A 18 -15.53 9.47 4.86
C THR A 18 -16.36 9.99 3.68
N SER A 19 -16.68 11.29 3.65
CA SER A 19 -17.46 11.84 2.52
C SER A 19 -16.71 11.65 1.20
N PHE A 20 -17.33 10.96 0.25
CA PHE A 20 -16.84 10.84 -1.12
C PHE A 20 -17.82 11.52 -2.07
N GLN A 21 -17.33 12.41 -2.94
CA GLN A 21 -18.16 13.30 -3.77
C GLN A 21 -19.00 12.59 -4.86
N PHE A 22 -18.83 11.27 -5.06
CA PHE A 22 -19.29 10.59 -6.28
C PHE A 22 -20.24 9.40 -6.06
N TYR A 23 -20.69 9.14 -4.83
CA TYR A 23 -21.61 8.02 -4.56
C TYR A 23 -22.68 8.39 -3.54
N GLU A 24 -23.93 7.99 -3.80
CA GLU A 24 -24.94 7.93 -2.76
C GLU A 24 -24.49 6.94 -1.70
N GLN A 25 -24.38 7.42 -0.46
CA GLN A 25 -23.99 6.59 0.67
C GLN A 25 -25.13 5.61 0.95
N GLY A 26 -24.90 4.30 0.80
CA GLY A 26 -25.81 3.33 1.38
C GLY A 26 -25.63 3.24 2.91
N ASN A 27 -25.92 2.09 3.52
CA ASN A 27 -26.09 1.93 4.97
C ASN A 27 -24.81 2.03 5.85
N GLY A 28 -23.78 2.81 5.48
CA GLY A 28 -22.56 2.99 6.29
C GLY A 28 -22.58 4.25 7.18
N THR A 29 -21.80 4.23 8.27
CA THR A 29 -21.65 5.39 9.16
C THR A 29 -20.74 6.43 8.52
N LYS A 30 -21.20 7.67 8.38
CA LYS A 30 -20.35 8.78 7.95
C LYS A 30 -19.46 9.23 9.12
N VAL A 31 -18.15 9.30 8.89
CA VAL A 31 -17.18 9.72 9.91
C VAL A 31 -16.26 10.83 9.39
N PRO A 32 -15.67 11.65 10.28
CA PRO A 32 -14.61 12.60 9.92
C PRO A 32 -13.38 11.89 9.32
N ILE A 33 -12.58 12.65 8.58
CA ILE A 33 -11.28 12.17 8.11
C ILE A 33 -10.33 12.10 9.31
N VAL A 34 -9.67 10.96 9.49
CA VAL A 34 -8.55 10.79 10.43
C VAL A 34 -7.24 11.11 9.70
N PRO A 35 -6.36 11.97 10.25
CA PRO A 35 -5.04 12.22 9.68
C PRO A 35 -4.21 10.94 9.59
N MET A 36 -3.42 10.78 8.52
CA MET A 36 -2.54 9.60 8.37
C MET A 36 -1.52 9.46 9.51
N SER A 37 -1.11 10.58 10.13
CA SER A 37 -0.25 10.60 11.31
C SER A 37 -0.83 9.84 12.50
N ASP A 38 -2.15 9.73 12.56
CA ASP A 38 -2.87 9.17 13.71
C ASP A 38 -3.21 7.70 13.49
N PHE A 39 -2.90 7.14 12.31
CA PHE A 39 -3.17 5.72 12.01
C PHE A 39 -2.39 4.80 12.96
N GLY A 40 -1.17 5.18 13.36
CA GLY A 40 -0.38 4.41 14.34
C GLY A 40 -0.96 4.36 15.76
N ASN A 41 -2.02 5.11 16.06
CA ASN A 41 -2.71 5.00 17.34
C ASN A 41 -3.58 3.73 17.44
N TYR A 42 -3.74 2.98 16.34
CA TYR A 42 -4.54 1.76 16.29
C TYR A 42 -3.64 0.55 16.06
N LYS A 43 -3.85 -0.54 16.83
CA LYS A 43 -3.09 -1.79 16.68
C LYS A 43 -3.25 -2.43 15.30
N PHE A 44 -4.42 -2.28 14.69
CA PHE A 44 -4.79 -2.96 13.46
C PHE A 44 -5.21 -1.95 12.38
N GLN A 45 -4.79 -2.19 11.15
CA GLN A 45 -5.11 -1.37 10.00
C GLN A 45 -5.74 -2.22 8.90
N LEU A 46 -6.97 -1.90 8.48
CA LEU A 46 -7.58 -2.52 7.31
C LEU A 46 -6.97 -1.91 6.06
N LEU A 47 -6.62 -2.70 5.05
CA LEU A 47 -6.18 -2.22 3.73
C LEU A 47 -7.10 -2.81 2.66
N LEU A 48 -8.12 -2.03 2.30
CA LEU A 48 -9.18 -2.40 1.36
C LEU A 48 -9.05 -1.59 0.08
N ASP A 49 -9.39 -2.21 -1.04
CA ASP A 49 -9.32 -1.57 -2.34
C ASP A 49 -10.47 -0.61 -2.59
N GLY A 50 -10.18 0.39 -3.42
CA GLY A 50 -11.17 1.29 -4.00
C GLY A 50 -11.42 0.94 -5.47
N THR A 51 -11.28 1.92 -6.35
CA THR A 51 -11.25 1.69 -7.79
C THR A 51 -10.00 0.93 -8.24
N VAL A 52 -8.90 1.05 -7.48
CA VAL A 52 -7.59 0.42 -7.68
C VAL A 52 -6.94 0.13 -6.31
N ALA A 53 -5.67 -0.29 -6.32
CA ALA A 53 -4.88 -0.47 -5.10
C ALA A 53 -4.87 0.83 -4.27
N PRO A 54 -5.04 0.74 -2.94
CA PRO A 54 -5.26 1.89 -2.09
C PRO A 54 -3.97 2.68 -1.84
N TYR A 55 -3.91 3.95 -2.28
CA TYR A 55 -2.74 4.83 -2.13
C TYR A 55 -2.26 5.07 -0.68
N ARG A 56 -3.06 4.67 0.32
CA ARG A 56 -2.64 4.71 1.73
C ARG A 56 -1.78 3.51 2.14
N ALA A 57 -1.58 2.51 1.28
CA ALA A 57 -0.82 1.32 1.61
C ALA A 57 0.59 1.64 2.11
N PRO A 58 1.42 2.48 1.45
CA PRO A 58 2.73 2.84 1.95
C PRO A 58 2.71 3.41 3.38
N TYR A 59 1.72 4.25 3.68
CA TYR A 59 1.58 4.89 5.00
C TYR A 59 1.13 3.90 6.07
N VAL A 60 0.19 3.02 5.74
CA VAL A 60 -0.37 2.04 6.68
C VAL A 60 0.69 1.03 7.14
N PHE A 61 1.56 0.56 6.24
CA PHE A 61 2.64 -0.33 6.64
C PHE A 61 3.73 0.38 7.47
N GLN A 62 3.82 1.72 7.41
CA GLN A 62 4.76 2.51 8.20
C GLN A 62 4.30 2.80 9.63
N THR A 63 3.11 2.33 10.06
CA THR A 63 2.58 2.61 11.40
C THR A 63 3.01 1.60 12.47
N SER A 64 3.70 0.51 12.11
CA SER A 64 3.94 -0.66 12.98
C SER A 64 2.65 -1.31 13.51
N SER A 65 1.52 -1.05 12.86
CA SER A 65 0.24 -1.73 13.11
C SER A 65 0.14 -2.99 12.26
N LEU A 66 -0.58 -4.02 12.73
CA LEU A 66 -0.87 -5.18 11.90
C LEU A 66 -1.78 -4.78 10.74
N VAL A 67 -1.36 -5.07 9.51
CA VAL A 67 -2.15 -4.79 8.31
C VAL A 67 -2.99 -5.99 7.92
N PHE A 68 -4.31 -5.80 7.86
CA PHE A 68 -5.25 -6.74 7.25
C PHE A 68 -5.49 -6.35 5.79
N LYS A 69 -4.84 -7.03 4.86
CA LYS A 69 -4.89 -6.68 3.44
C LYS A 69 -5.90 -7.54 2.69
N GLN A 70 -6.78 -6.89 1.94
CA GLN A 70 -7.71 -7.57 1.03
C GLN A 70 -6.96 -8.34 -0.07
N LYS A 71 -7.36 -9.60 -0.28
CA LYS A 71 -6.97 -10.36 -1.46
C LYS A 71 -7.55 -9.69 -2.70
N SER A 72 -6.69 -9.30 -3.63
CA SER A 72 -7.10 -8.55 -4.81
C SER A 72 -6.12 -8.72 -5.97
N LYS A 73 -6.64 -8.50 -7.17
CA LYS A 73 -5.86 -8.37 -8.41
C LYS A 73 -5.14 -7.02 -8.51
N PHE A 74 -5.55 -6.02 -7.74
CA PHE A 74 -4.90 -4.72 -7.76
C PHE A 74 -3.61 -4.78 -6.95
N ALA A 75 -2.52 -4.34 -7.56
CA ALA A 75 -1.20 -4.36 -6.96
C ALA A 75 -0.43 -3.09 -7.29
N GLU A 76 0.39 -2.67 -6.34
CA GLU A 76 1.50 -1.75 -6.59
C GLU A 76 2.76 -2.56 -6.87
N TRP A 77 3.78 -1.93 -7.46
CA TRP A 77 5.03 -2.59 -7.87
C TRP A 77 5.74 -3.34 -6.74
N TRP A 78 5.53 -2.94 -5.49
CA TRP A 78 6.18 -3.51 -4.31
C TRP A 78 5.36 -4.61 -3.62
N TYR A 79 4.09 -4.79 -3.99
CA TYR A 79 3.23 -5.83 -3.40
C TYR A 79 3.76 -7.25 -3.59
N PRO A 80 4.39 -7.64 -4.72
CA PRO A 80 4.96 -8.98 -4.89
C PRO A 80 6.00 -9.36 -3.83
N TYR A 81 6.64 -8.38 -3.18
CA TYR A 81 7.59 -8.63 -2.09
C TYR A 81 6.94 -8.94 -0.75
N LEU A 82 5.65 -8.59 -0.58
CA LEU A 82 4.91 -8.90 0.64
C LEU A 82 4.61 -10.39 0.73
N ARG A 83 4.94 -10.98 1.88
CA ARG A 83 4.67 -12.38 2.17
C ARG A 83 3.45 -12.49 3.08
N LYS A 84 2.47 -13.24 2.59
CA LYS A 84 1.26 -13.55 3.34
C LYS A 84 1.60 -14.21 4.69
N ASP A 85 0.91 -13.78 5.75
CA ASP A 85 1.02 -14.25 7.13
C ASP A 85 2.43 -14.07 7.75
N ILE A 86 3.28 -13.27 7.10
CA ILE A 86 4.59 -12.85 7.61
C ILE A 86 4.65 -11.32 7.68
N ASP A 87 4.25 -10.63 6.61
CA ASP A 87 4.31 -9.16 6.54
C ASP A 87 2.91 -8.52 6.71
N PHE A 88 1.84 -9.30 6.54
CA PHE A 88 0.44 -8.88 6.68
C PHE A 88 -0.46 -10.10 6.88
N VAL A 89 -1.72 -9.88 7.31
CA VAL A 89 -2.76 -10.93 7.35
C VAL A 89 -3.72 -10.73 6.18
N GLU A 90 -3.96 -11.78 5.41
CA GLU A 90 -4.83 -11.73 4.23
C GLU A 90 -6.32 -11.85 4.61
N LEU A 91 -7.14 -10.93 4.07
CA LEU A 91 -8.59 -11.04 4.03
C LEU A 91 -9.05 -11.64 2.70
N ASP A 92 -10.22 -12.27 2.68
CA ASP A 92 -10.81 -12.74 1.42
C ASP A 92 -11.14 -11.57 0.47
N GLU A 93 -11.49 -11.90 -0.78
CA GLU A 93 -11.76 -10.89 -1.84
C GLU A 93 -12.90 -9.92 -1.49
N LYS A 94 -13.79 -10.29 -0.57
CA LYS A 94 -14.91 -9.45 -0.11
C LYS A 94 -14.68 -8.91 1.31
N ALA A 95 -13.55 -9.23 1.92
CA ALA A 95 -13.23 -9.01 3.32
C ALA A 95 -14.34 -9.50 4.28
N GLU A 96 -15.00 -10.61 3.96
CA GLU A 96 -16.09 -11.18 4.77
C GLU A 96 -15.57 -11.88 6.04
N ASN A 97 -14.33 -12.37 6.02
CA ASN A 97 -13.65 -12.99 7.14
C ASN A 97 -12.99 -12.02 8.14
N ILE A 98 -13.29 -10.72 8.09
CA ILE A 98 -12.57 -9.73 8.92
C ILE A 98 -12.74 -9.95 10.44
N GLU A 99 -13.93 -10.35 10.90
CA GLU A 99 -14.18 -10.59 12.33
C GLU A 99 -13.32 -11.73 12.86
N GLU A 100 -13.28 -12.85 12.13
CA GLU A 100 -12.42 -14.00 12.43
C GLU A 100 -10.94 -13.58 12.52
N LYS A 101 -10.47 -12.73 11.59
CA LYS A 101 -9.07 -12.28 11.58
C LYS A 101 -8.74 -11.33 12.72
N ILE A 102 -9.68 -10.47 13.12
CA ILE A 102 -9.50 -9.61 14.30
C ILE A 102 -9.50 -10.44 15.57
N GLU A 103 -10.44 -11.37 15.74
CA GLU A 103 -10.50 -12.26 16.90
C GLU A 103 -9.20 -13.08 17.03
N TRP A 104 -8.74 -13.68 15.93
CA TRP A 104 -7.46 -14.37 15.89
C TRP A 104 -6.28 -13.47 16.31
N ALA A 105 -6.21 -12.24 15.80
CA ALA A 105 -5.10 -11.33 16.14
C ALA A 105 -5.14 -10.89 17.62
N LEU A 106 -6.33 -10.73 18.20
CA LEU A 106 -6.50 -10.43 19.62
C LEU A 106 -6.12 -11.60 20.53
N GLU A 107 -6.41 -12.84 20.12
CA GLU A 107 -6.03 -14.05 20.84
C GLU A 107 -4.54 -14.40 20.70
N ASN A 108 -3.87 -13.85 19.66
CA ASN A 108 -2.48 -14.15 19.31
C ASN A 108 -1.64 -12.86 19.22
N ASP A 109 -1.74 -11.98 20.23
CA ASP A 109 -1.14 -10.63 20.22
C ASP A 109 0.37 -10.63 19.91
N GLU A 110 1.14 -11.58 20.45
CA GLU A 110 2.59 -11.70 20.17
C GLU A 110 2.87 -12.03 18.69
N ILE A 111 2.06 -12.90 18.09
CA ILE A 111 2.19 -13.26 16.66
C ILE A 111 1.74 -12.08 15.79
N ALA A 112 0.65 -11.42 16.16
CA ALA A 112 0.14 -10.25 15.46
C ALA A 112 1.16 -9.09 15.46
N GLU A 113 1.80 -8.84 16.60
CA GLU A 113 2.90 -7.87 16.72
C GLU A 113 4.09 -8.26 15.85
N TRP A 114 4.49 -9.54 15.87
CA TRP A 114 5.58 -10.02 15.03
C TRP A 114 5.29 -9.80 13.54
N ILE A 115 4.08 -10.09 13.06
CA ILE A 115 3.68 -9.84 11.66
C ILE A 115 3.72 -8.32 11.35
N ALA A 116 3.19 -7.49 12.26
CA ALA A 116 3.19 -6.04 12.10
C ALA A 116 4.62 -5.47 11.97
N GLN A 117 5.55 -5.94 12.81
CA GLN A 117 6.95 -5.54 12.77
C GLN A 117 7.65 -5.98 11.48
N ASN A 118 7.38 -7.20 10.98
CA ASN A 118 7.95 -7.67 9.71
C ASN A 118 7.46 -6.82 8.52
N GLY A 119 6.16 -6.55 8.46
CA GLY A 119 5.59 -5.68 7.43
C GLY A 119 6.16 -4.26 7.47
N PHE A 120 6.33 -3.70 8.67
CA PHE A 120 6.98 -2.41 8.87
C PHE A 120 8.43 -2.42 8.39
N GLU A 121 9.27 -3.34 8.87
CA GLU A 121 10.70 -3.37 8.51
C GLU A 121 10.91 -3.63 7.02
N LEU A 122 10.13 -4.54 6.41
CA LEU A 122 10.20 -4.79 4.97
C LEU A 122 9.87 -3.52 4.18
N THR A 123 8.74 -2.87 4.48
CA THR A 123 8.29 -1.70 3.72
C THR A 123 9.12 -0.45 3.98
N LYS A 124 9.64 -0.28 5.20
CA LYS A 124 10.61 0.77 5.56
C LYS A 124 11.88 0.69 4.72
N GLU A 125 12.34 -0.52 4.41
CA GLU A 125 13.50 -0.73 3.53
C GLU A 125 13.11 -0.61 2.05
N LEU A 126 12.05 -1.27 1.60
CA LEU A 126 11.60 -1.26 0.20
C LEU A 126 11.19 0.12 -0.31
N LEU A 127 10.49 0.90 0.53
CA LEU A 127 9.85 2.17 0.12
C LEU A 127 10.70 3.41 0.40
N LYS A 128 12.00 3.23 0.63
CA LYS A 128 12.95 4.35 0.65
C LYS A 128 12.86 5.14 -0.66
N PRO A 129 12.98 6.47 -0.62
CA PRO A 129 12.95 7.29 -1.84
C PRO A 129 13.92 6.79 -2.92
N GLU A 130 15.14 6.37 -2.54
CA GLU A 130 16.11 5.84 -3.50
C GLU A 130 15.57 4.63 -4.27
N ASN A 131 14.91 3.70 -3.57
CA ASN A 131 14.37 2.48 -4.16
C ASN A 131 13.20 2.76 -5.10
N VAL A 132 12.33 3.73 -4.76
CA VAL A 132 11.25 4.19 -5.64
C VAL A 132 11.82 4.76 -6.94
N TYR A 133 12.84 5.63 -6.85
CA TYR A 133 13.48 6.20 -8.03
C TYR A 133 14.21 5.13 -8.86
N CYS A 134 14.89 4.19 -8.21
CA CYS A 134 15.56 3.09 -8.90
C CYS A 134 14.58 2.17 -9.62
N HIS A 135 13.42 1.87 -9.03
CA HIS A 135 12.36 1.11 -9.70
C HIS A 135 11.91 1.80 -10.99
N TYR A 136 11.67 3.11 -10.96
CA TYR A 136 11.31 3.87 -12.16
C TYR A 136 12.42 3.87 -13.21
N LEU A 137 13.67 4.09 -12.80
CA LEU A 137 14.81 4.08 -13.72
C LEU A 137 14.93 2.72 -14.43
N GLN A 138 14.93 1.63 -13.66
CA GLN A 138 15.01 0.27 -14.21
C GLN A 138 13.85 -0.04 -15.15
N ALA A 139 12.63 0.38 -14.80
CA ALA A 139 11.46 0.21 -15.65
C ALA A 139 11.60 0.97 -16.99
N PHE A 140 12.11 2.20 -16.96
CA PHE A 140 12.36 2.97 -18.20
C PHE A 140 13.51 2.39 -19.03
N GLU A 141 14.58 1.94 -18.40
CA GLU A 141 15.71 1.30 -19.08
C GLU A 141 15.24 0.01 -19.79
N GLN A 142 14.57 -0.89 -19.08
CA GLN A 142 14.04 -2.13 -19.66
C GLN A 142 13.02 -1.85 -20.77
N TYR A 143 12.14 -0.86 -20.58
CA TYR A 143 11.20 -0.47 -21.62
C TYR A 143 11.89 0.08 -22.87
N SER A 144 12.99 0.84 -22.70
CA SER A 144 13.76 1.39 -23.82
C SER A 144 14.42 0.30 -24.67
N GLU A 145 14.85 -0.82 -24.06
CA GLU A 145 15.43 -1.96 -24.79
C GLU A 145 14.42 -2.70 -25.67
N LEU A 146 13.12 -2.56 -25.38
CA LEU A 146 12.05 -3.16 -26.18
C LEU A 146 11.68 -2.30 -27.41
N MET A 147 12.18 -1.07 -27.51
CA MET A 147 11.88 -0.19 -28.65
C MET A 147 12.68 -0.62 -29.88
N ASP A 148 11.99 -0.77 -31.00
CA ASP A 148 12.57 -1.08 -32.32
C ASP A 148 12.70 0.16 -33.22
N TYR A 149 12.50 1.36 -32.67
CA TYR A 149 12.56 2.63 -33.37
C TYR A 149 13.23 3.72 -32.51
N GLU A 150 13.69 4.78 -33.17
CA GLU A 150 14.22 5.97 -32.52
C GLU A 150 13.07 6.98 -32.23
N PRO A 151 12.86 7.41 -30.98
CA PRO A 151 11.79 8.35 -30.64
C PRO A 151 11.92 9.69 -31.36
N ILE A 152 10.82 10.18 -31.95
CA ILE A 152 10.76 11.49 -32.61
C ILE A 152 10.07 12.49 -31.66
N VAL A 153 10.75 13.59 -31.36
CA VAL A 153 10.20 14.68 -30.53
C VAL A 153 9.34 15.59 -31.40
N SER A 154 8.05 15.74 -31.06
CA SER A 154 7.12 16.64 -31.75
C SER A 154 7.33 18.09 -31.31
N ASP A 155 7.18 19.04 -32.24
CA ASP A 155 7.18 20.48 -31.95
C ASP A 155 5.99 20.91 -31.06
N GLU A 156 4.95 20.06 -30.93
CA GLU A 156 3.81 20.29 -30.04
C GLU A 156 4.11 19.95 -28.56
N PHE A 157 5.21 19.23 -28.30
CA PHE A 157 5.57 18.87 -26.93
C PHE A 157 6.15 20.06 -26.18
N GLN A 158 5.71 20.23 -24.93
CA GLN A 158 6.30 21.21 -24.03
C GLN A 158 7.53 20.60 -23.34
N LEU A 159 8.66 21.30 -23.41
CA LEU A 159 9.87 20.90 -22.71
C LEU A 159 9.67 21.03 -21.19
N VAL A 160 9.78 19.91 -20.48
CA VAL A 160 9.86 19.91 -19.01
C VAL A 160 11.33 20.08 -18.62
N ASN A 161 11.68 21.29 -18.18
CA ASN A 161 13.03 21.60 -17.74
C ASN A 161 13.35 20.90 -16.42
N LYS A 162 14.58 20.39 -16.29
CA LYS A 162 15.12 19.99 -15.00
C LYS A 162 15.28 21.24 -14.13
N ASP A 163 14.94 21.13 -12.85
CA ASP A 163 15.21 22.18 -11.89
C ASP A 163 16.74 22.31 -11.72
N PRO A 164 17.34 23.49 -12.02
CA PRO A 164 18.78 23.68 -11.96
C PRO A 164 19.34 23.59 -10.53
N GLU A 165 18.50 23.69 -9.50
CA GLU A 165 18.91 23.56 -8.10
C GLU A 165 18.93 22.11 -7.61
N VAL A 166 18.34 21.18 -8.37
CA VAL A 166 18.33 19.75 -8.02
C VAL A 166 19.71 19.16 -8.28
N THR A 167 20.40 18.84 -7.18
CA THR A 167 21.66 18.09 -7.24
C THR A 167 21.35 16.65 -7.63
N VAL A 168 21.89 16.19 -8.77
CA VAL A 168 21.78 14.78 -9.17
C VAL A 168 22.66 13.97 -8.24
N HIS A 169 22.04 13.27 -7.29
CA HIS A 169 22.73 12.27 -6.50
C HIS A 169 22.93 11.00 -7.33
N ASN A 170 24.13 10.43 -7.31
CA ASN A 170 24.37 9.11 -7.88
C ASN A 170 23.66 8.07 -7.02
N CYS A 171 22.46 7.65 -7.44
CA CYS A 171 21.76 6.53 -6.83
C CYS A 171 22.42 5.23 -7.29
N ASN A 172 22.89 4.41 -6.34
CA ASN A 172 23.31 3.05 -6.65
C ASN A 172 22.07 2.16 -6.69
N CYS A 173 21.55 1.86 -7.88
CA CYS A 173 20.35 1.04 -8.07
C CYS A 173 20.62 -0.46 -8.03
N GLU A 174 21.55 -0.89 -7.17
CA GLU A 174 21.73 -2.27 -6.74
C GLU A 174 20.64 -2.64 -5.72
N LEU A 175 19.36 -2.43 -6.06
CA LEU A 175 18.28 -3.10 -5.34
C LEU A 175 18.56 -4.60 -5.49
N GLU A 176 18.89 -5.24 -4.38
CA GLU A 176 19.39 -6.61 -4.36
C GLU A 176 18.54 -7.51 -5.26
N LYS A 177 19.21 -8.21 -6.20
CA LYS A 177 18.67 -9.32 -7.00
C LYS A 177 18.06 -10.47 -6.16
N ASN A 178 17.85 -10.27 -4.86
CA ASN A 178 17.43 -11.23 -3.86
C ASN A 178 15.95 -11.09 -3.47
N LEU A 179 15.29 -10.00 -3.86
CA LEU A 179 13.86 -9.83 -3.64
C LEU A 179 13.14 -10.48 -4.85
N ARG A 180 12.77 -11.76 -4.66
CA ARG A 180 12.11 -12.69 -5.60
C ARG A 180 11.71 -12.14 -6.98
N ASP A 181 12.42 -12.64 -8.00
CA ASP A 181 11.95 -12.73 -9.38
C ASP A 181 10.79 -13.75 -9.47
N GLU A 182 9.56 -13.35 -9.15
CA GLU A 182 8.37 -14.12 -9.54
C GLU A 182 7.36 -13.16 -10.18
N LEU A 183 7.47 -13.03 -11.52
CA LEU A 183 6.37 -12.71 -12.42
C LEU A 183 5.67 -14.01 -12.83
#